data_AF-M1BSX2-F1
#
_entry.id   AF-M1BSX2-F1
#
_cell.length_a   1.000
_cell.length_b   1.000
_cell.length_c   1.000
_cell.angle_alpha   90.00
_cell.angle_beta   90.00
_cell.angle_gamma   90.00
#
_symmetry.space_group_name_H-M   'P 1'
#
loop_
_entity.id
_entity.type
_entity.pdbx_description
1 polymer ?
#
loop_
_entity_poly.entity_id
_entity_poly.type
_entity_poly.pdbx_seq_one_letter_code
_entity_poly.pdbx_strand_id
1 'polypeptide(L)'
;MKVVQLAQQLWPLVGHSRPTTICHHLKPRALANNNHDSITQFDLSLTLKRKAAEISPDLKGTCLFLVGINSSIKSNSAQLLAEALRYYYFDSDSVVEEALGGKDAVRSFIKTDLKGFRDSEVAS
;
A
#
# COMPACT_ATOMS: atom_id res chain seq x y z
N MET A 1 -16.85 -15.70 -2.93
CA MET A 1 -17.15 -16.10 -1.55
C MET A 1 -16.18 -17.18 -1.02
N LYS A 2 -14.86 -17.08 -1.27
CA LYS A 2 -13.86 -18.01 -0.71
C LYS A 2 -12.66 -17.29 -0.06
N VAL A 3 -12.33 -16.08 -0.53
CA VAL A 3 -11.28 -15.22 0.03
C VAL A 3 -11.64 -14.70 1.44
N VAL A 4 -12.89 -14.27 1.65
CA VAL A 4 -13.36 -13.73 2.95
C VAL A 4 -13.30 -14.78 4.07
N GLN A 5 -13.62 -16.03 3.74
CA GLN A 5 -13.64 -17.11 4.71
C GLN A 5 -12.24 -17.63 5.06
N LEU A 6 -11.27 -17.52 4.13
CA LEU A 6 -9.86 -17.82 4.41
C LEU A 6 -9.23 -16.73 5.31
N ALA A 7 -9.60 -15.47 5.11
CA ALA A 7 -9.12 -14.35 5.91
C ALA A 7 -9.62 -14.41 7.37
N GLN A 8 -10.88 -14.82 7.58
CA GLN A 8 -11.41 -15.04 8.94
C GLN A 8 -10.75 -16.22 9.68
N GLN A 9 -10.25 -17.24 8.96
CA GLN A 9 -9.63 -18.42 9.59
C GLN A 9 -8.13 -18.25 9.86
N LEU A 10 -7.45 -17.29 9.21
CA LEU A 10 -5.99 -17.10 9.33
C LEU A 10 -5.58 -15.90 10.21
N TRP A 11 -6.54 -15.12 10.74
CA TRP A 11 -6.29 -13.92 11.58
C TRP A 11 -5.34 -14.13 12.78
N PRO A 12 -5.29 -15.30 13.46
CA PRO A 12 -4.37 -15.50 14.59
C PRO A 12 -2.89 -15.74 14.20
N LEU A 13 -2.56 -15.93 12.92
CA LEU A 13 -1.27 -16.48 12.49
C LEU A 13 -0.31 -15.46 11.84
N VAL A 14 -0.74 -14.21 11.66
CA VAL A 14 0.06 -13.18 10.99
C VAL A 14 0.26 -12.03 11.99
N GLY A 15 1.50 -11.73 12.39
CA GLY A 15 1.83 -10.54 13.20
C GLY A 15 1.70 -9.24 12.38
N HIS A 16 1.36 -8.11 13.02
CA HIS A 16 0.87 -6.90 12.32
C HIS A 16 1.63 -5.60 12.66
N SER A 17 2.91 -5.48 12.32
CA SER A 17 3.39 -4.14 11.89
C SER A 17 2.81 -3.88 10.50
N ARG A 18 2.24 -2.68 10.25
CA ARG A 18 1.47 -2.39 9.02
C ARG A 18 2.28 -1.62 7.98
N PRO A 19 2.88 -2.32 7.03
CA PRO A 19 3.50 -1.69 5.90
C PRO A 19 2.51 -1.41 4.76
N THR A 20 2.65 -0.25 4.12
CA THR A 20 2.03 0.01 2.81
C THR A 20 2.62 -0.96 1.82
N THR A 21 1.79 -1.85 1.26
CA THR A 21 2.27 -2.96 0.45
C THR A 21 2.23 -2.59 -1.03
N ILE A 22 3.36 -2.77 -1.70
CA ILE A 22 3.52 -2.55 -3.13
C ILE A 22 3.88 -3.91 -3.77
N CYS A 23 2.99 -4.48 -4.59
CA CYS A 23 3.15 -5.84 -5.18
C CYS A 23 3.27 -5.82 -6.70
N HIS A 24 4.02 -6.76 -7.28
CA HIS A 24 4.21 -6.86 -8.73
C HIS A 24 3.19 -7.81 -9.39
N HIS A 25 2.22 -7.30 -10.17
CA HIS A 25 1.37 -8.14 -11.02
C HIS A 25 0.75 -7.43 -12.24
N LEU A 26 1.60 -6.91 -13.14
CA LEU A 26 1.26 -6.22 -14.41
C LEU A 26 -0.23 -6.21 -14.85
N LYS A 27 -0.89 -5.04 -14.77
CA LYS A 27 -1.89 -4.62 -15.77
C LYS A 27 -1.49 -3.27 -16.36
N PRO A 28 -1.76 -3.03 -17.65
CA PRO A 28 -1.59 -1.72 -18.25
C PRO A 28 -2.71 -0.79 -17.76
N ARG A 29 -2.37 0.38 -17.22
CA ARG A 29 -3.32 1.49 -17.00
C ARG A 29 -2.84 2.72 -17.76
N ALA A 30 -3.74 3.30 -18.55
CA ALA A 30 -3.50 4.50 -19.35
C ALA A 30 -3.34 5.74 -18.45
N LEU A 31 -2.37 6.61 -18.80
CA LEU A 31 -2.03 7.84 -18.09
C LEU A 31 -3.06 8.94 -18.37
N ALA A 32 -3.49 9.65 -17.33
CA ALA A 32 -4.12 10.97 -17.45
C ALA A 32 -3.12 12.03 -16.97
N ASN A 33 -2.69 12.91 -17.89
CA ASN A 33 -1.77 14.00 -17.60
C ASN A 33 -2.55 15.22 -17.08
N ASN A 34 -2.18 15.75 -15.92
CA ASN A 34 -2.57 17.08 -15.47
C ASN A 34 -1.32 17.98 -15.46
N ASN A 35 -1.35 19.04 -16.26
CA ASN A 35 -0.21 19.96 -16.49
C ASN A 35 -0.25 21.15 -15.54
N HIS A 36 0.81 21.38 -14.75
CA HIS A 36 1.26 22.71 -14.32
C HIS A 36 2.72 22.65 -13.81
N ASP A 37 3.60 23.53 -14.30
CA ASP A 37 5.08 23.62 -14.16
C ASP A 37 5.93 22.57 -14.93
N SER A 38 6.06 22.79 -16.23
CA SER A 38 6.37 21.76 -17.22
C SER A 38 7.84 21.38 -17.44
N ILE A 39 8.84 22.17 -17.03
CA ILE A 39 10.26 21.87 -17.33
C ILE A 39 10.93 21.11 -16.17
N THR A 40 10.83 21.64 -14.96
CA THR A 40 11.44 21.04 -13.76
C THR A 40 10.73 19.73 -13.37
N GLN A 41 9.40 19.70 -13.43
CA GLN A 41 8.60 18.50 -13.15
C GLN A 41 8.86 17.40 -14.19
N PHE A 42 9.09 17.76 -15.45
CA PHE A 42 9.44 16.80 -16.51
C PHE A 42 10.81 16.17 -16.26
N ASP A 43 11.80 16.96 -15.86
CA ASP A 43 13.16 16.48 -15.56
C ASP A 43 13.18 15.57 -14.31
N LEU A 44 12.46 15.95 -13.25
CA LEU A 44 12.25 15.12 -12.06
C LEU A 44 11.54 13.80 -12.41
N SER A 45 10.49 13.85 -13.24
CA SER A 45 9.78 12.64 -13.71
C SER A 45 10.70 11.72 -14.53
N LEU A 46 11.54 12.28 -15.40
CA LEU A 46 12.49 11.53 -16.20
C LEU A 46 13.58 10.88 -15.34
N THR A 47 14.12 11.63 -14.39
CA THR A 47 15.13 11.13 -13.44
C THR A 47 14.56 9.99 -12.60
N LEU A 48 13.34 10.14 -12.08
CA LEU A 48 12.65 9.09 -11.31
C LEU A 48 12.42 7.83 -12.17
N LYS A 49 11.95 7.98 -13.41
CA LYS A 49 11.74 6.86 -14.33
C LYS A 49 13.04 6.14 -14.69
N ARG A 50 14.14 6.88 -14.90
CA ARG A 50 15.47 6.28 -15.14
C ARG A 50 15.95 5.49 -13.93
N LYS A 51 15.85 6.07 -12.74
CA LYS A 51 16.25 5.38 -11.50
C LYS A 51 15.38 4.17 -11.21
N ALA A 52 14.08 4.27 -11.44
CA ALA A 52 13.17 3.13 -11.34
C ALA A 52 13.55 2.02 -12.32
N ALA A 53 13.84 2.33 -13.58
CA ALA A 53 14.27 1.35 -14.58
C ALA A 53 15.61 0.67 -14.21
N GLU A 54 16.53 1.43 -13.60
CA GLU A 54 17.83 0.94 -13.12
C GLU A 54 17.68 -0.12 -12.01
N ILE A 55 16.80 0.12 -11.02
CA ILE A 55 16.62 -0.76 -9.85
C ILE A 55 15.51 -1.81 -10.02
N SER A 56 14.65 -1.67 -11.04
CA SER A 56 13.51 -2.58 -11.26
C SER A 56 13.89 -4.06 -11.35
N PRO A 57 15.00 -4.46 -12.02
CA PRO A 57 15.40 -5.86 -12.08
C PRO A 57 15.66 -6.47 -10.70
N ASP A 58 16.34 -5.73 -9.83
CA ASP A 58 16.72 -6.19 -8.48
C ASP A 58 15.51 -6.29 -7.54
N LEU A 59 14.51 -5.44 -7.77
CA LEU A 59 13.29 -5.43 -6.96
C LEU A 59 12.23 -6.40 -7.48
N LYS A 60 12.38 -6.96 -8.68
CA LYS A 60 11.33 -7.76 -9.34
C LYS A 60 10.82 -8.90 -8.45
N GLY A 61 9.52 -8.86 -8.14
CA GLY A 61 8.86 -9.86 -7.31
C GLY A 61 8.97 -9.62 -5.81
N THR A 62 9.72 -8.61 -5.39
CA THR A 62 9.84 -8.19 -3.99
C THR A 62 8.73 -7.23 -3.62
N CYS A 63 7.98 -7.53 -2.57
CA CYS A 63 7.01 -6.59 -2.03
C CYS A 63 7.71 -5.45 -1.29
N LEU A 64 7.32 -4.20 -1.57
CA LEU A 64 7.82 -3.05 -0.81
C LEU A 64 6.81 -2.64 0.25
N PHE A 65 7.35 -2.17 1.37
CA PHE A 65 6.62 -2.02 2.62
C PHE A 65 6.95 -0.67 3.24
N LEU A 66 6.10 0.35 3.02
CA LEU A 66 6.33 1.68 3.58
C LEU A 66 5.71 1.78 4.98
N VAL A 67 6.55 1.89 6.00
CA VAL A 67 6.16 2.01 7.42
C VAL A 67 6.43 3.43 7.93
N GLY A 68 5.71 3.85 8.96
CA GLY A 68 5.83 5.19 9.55
C GLY A 68 4.48 5.84 9.85
N ILE A 69 4.54 7.06 10.35
CA ILE A 69 3.36 7.85 10.75
C ILE A 69 2.43 8.06 9.55
N ASN A 70 1.12 7.93 9.79
CA ASN A 70 0.12 8.25 8.78
C ASN A 70 0.25 9.71 8.34
N SER A 71 0.63 9.90 7.08
CA SER A 71 0.87 11.21 6.49
C SER A 71 0.63 11.15 4.98
N SER A 72 0.21 12.27 4.40
CA SER A 72 0.05 12.38 2.95
C SER A 72 1.37 12.15 2.20
N ILE A 73 2.50 12.50 2.81
CA ILE A 73 3.84 12.29 2.24
C ILE A 73 4.10 10.79 2.04
N LYS A 74 3.77 9.94 3.02
CA LYS A 74 3.90 8.48 2.93
C LYS A 74 3.07 7.93 1.77
N SER A 75 1.78 8.26 1.72
CA SER A 75 0.87 7.75 0.70
C SER A 75 1.22 8.25 -0.70
N ASN A 76 1.55 9.54 -0.86
CA ASN A 76 1.95 10.11 -2.14
C ASN A 76 3.27 9.49 -2.64
N SER A 77 4.26 9.30 -1.76
CA SER A 77 5.54 8.68 -2.13
C SER A 77 5.35 7.22 -2.55
N ALA A 78 4.54 6.46 -1.82
CA ALA A 78 4.23 5.07 -2.17
C ALA A 78 3.51 4.96 -3.52
N GLN A 79 2.56 5.87 -3.81
CA GLN A 79 1.88 5.91 -5.10
C GLN A 79 2.83 6.26 -6.25
N LEU A 80 3.73 7.24 -6.05
CA LEU A 80 4.76 7.60 -7.04
C LEU A 80 5.74 6.45 -7.30
N LEU A 81 6.19 5.76 -6.25
CA LEU A 81 7.06 4.59 -6.38
C LEU A 81 6.36 3.44 -7.11
N ALA A 82 5.10 3.16 -6.78
CA ALA A 82 4.32 2.16 -7.47
C ALA A 82 4.15 2.48 -8.97
N GLU A 83 3.89 3.75 -9.31
CA GLU A 83 3.80 4.20 -10.69
C GLU A 83 5.14 4.04 -11.44
N ALA A 84 6.23 4.49 -10.83
CA ALA A 84 7.55 4.48 -11.44
C ALA A 84 8.09 3.06 -11.65
N LEU A 85 7.91 2.18 -10.67
CA LEU A 85 8.39 0.79 -10.68
C LEU A 85 7.42 -0.18 -11.38
N ARG A 86 6.21 0.28 -11.76
CA ARG A 86 5.12 -0.54 -12.32
C ARG A 86 4.58 -1.61 -11.37
N TYR A 87 4.42 -1.24 -10.11
CA TYR A 87 3.80 -2.07 -9.08
C TYR A 87 2.37 -1.61 -8.77
N TYR A 88 1.62 -2.46 -8.08
CA TYR A 88 0.35 -2.12 -7.47
C TYR A 88 0.58 -1.40 -6.16
N TYR A 89 -0.22 -0.39 -5.88
CA TYR A 89 -0.27 0.27 -4.60
C TYR A 89 -1.47 -0.26 -3.79
N PHE A 90 -1.22 -0.68 -2.55
CA PHE A 90 -2.27 -1.00 -1.58
C PHE A 90 -2.11 -0.14 -0.33
N ASP A 91 -3.15 0.62 -0.02
CA ASP A 91 -3.28 1.23 1.30
C ASP A 91 -3.68 0.13 2.31
N SER A 92 -2.83 -0.08 3.31
CA SER A 92 -3.03 -1.15 4.30
C SER A 92 -4.31 -0.95 5.11
N ASP A 93 -4.70 0.30 5.35
CA ASP A 93 -5.92 0.60 6.11
C ASP A 93 -7.15 0.22 5.28
N SER A 94 -7.18 0.62 4.01
CA SER A 94 -8.25 0.23 3.08
C SER A 94 -8.39 -1.29 2.92
N VAL A 95 -7.28 -2.04 2.87
CA VAL A 95 -7.33 -3.52 2.76
C VAL A 95 -7.97 -4.15 3.99
N VAL A 96 -7.63 -3.67 5.19
CA VAL A 96 -8.21 -4.15 6.45
C VAL A 96 -9.69 -3.76 6.55
N GLU A 97 -10.05 -2.55 6.14
CA GLU A 97 -11.44 -2.09 6.10
C GLU A 97 -12.31 -3.00 5.24
N GLU A 98 -11.89 -3.28 4.01
CA GLU A 98 -12.63 -4.16 3.10
C GLU A 98 -12.72 -5.59 3.64
N ALA A 99 -11.64 -6.11 4.25
CA ALA A 99 -11.64 -7.44 4.85
C ALA A 99 -12.64 -7.58 6.02
N LEU A 100 -12.89 -6.48 6.73
CA LEU A 100 -13.82 -6.42 7.86
C LEU A 100 -15.25 -6.02 7.45
N GLY A 101 -15.51 -5.82 6.15
CA GLY A 101 -16.85 -5.47 5.65
C GLY A 101 -17.13 -3.96 5.60
N GLY A 102 -16.08 -3.15 5.56
CA GLY A 102 -16.13 -1.70 5.40
C GLY A 102 -15.89 -0.91 6.70
N LYS A 103 -15.80 0.41 6.56
CA LYS A 103 -15.41 1.35 7.62
C LYS A 103 -16.27 1.26 8.89
N ASP A 104 -17.57 1.04 8.74
CA ASP A 104 -18.48 1.00 9.88
C ASP A 104 -18.29 -0.26 10.72
N ALA A 105 -18.01 -1.39 10.06
CA ALA A 105 -17.69 -2.64 10.74
C ALA A 105 -16.36 -2.55 11.49
N VAL A 106 -15.34 -1.92 10.90
CA VAL A 106 -14.06 -1.62 11.58
C VAL A 106 -14.29 -0.75 12.81
N ARG A 107 -15.07 0.33 12.69
CA ARG A 107 -15.35 1.23 13.82
C ARG A 107 -16.06 0.50 14.96
N SER A 108 -17.00 -0.38 14.64
CA SER A 108 -17.69 -1.21 15.63
C SER A 108 -16.73 -2.20 16.31
N PHE A 109 -15.87 -2.84 15.52
CA PHE A 109 -14.85 -3.77 16.01
C PHE A 109 -13.86 -3.08 16.97
N ILE A 110 -13.29 -1.94 16.58
CA ILE A 110 -12.35 -1.17 17.40
C ILE A 110 -12.99 -0.72 18.72
N LYS A 111 -14.27 -0.34 18.72
CA LYS A 111 -14.98 0.00 19.96
C LYS A 111 -15.15 -1.20 20.89
N THR A 112 -15.29 -2.40 20.33
CA THR A 112 -15.54 -3.63 21.08
C THR A 112 -14.25 -4.23 21.63
N ASP A 113 -13.17 -4.18 20.85
CA ASP A 113 -11.88 -4.77 21.22
C ASP A 113 -10.70 -3.85 20.85
N LEU A 114 -10.66 -2.66 21.47
CA LEU A 114 -9.56 -1.71 21.27
C LEU A 114 -8.22 -2.29 21.72
N LYS A 115 -8.22 -3.11 22.79
CA LYS A 115 -7.01 -3.72 23.33
C LYS A 115 -6.45 -4.77 22.35
N GLY A 116 -7.27 -5.69 21.85
CA GLY A 116 -6.84 -6.67 20.86
C GLY A 116 -6.38 -6.02 19.56
N PHE A 117 -7.03 -4.92 19.15
CA PHE A 117 -6.57 -4.11 18.03
C PHE A 117 -5.15 -3.54 18.30
N ARG A 118 -4.90 -2.92 19.46
CA ARG A 118 -3.58 -2.37 19.81
C ARG A 118 -2.50 -3.43 20.00
N ASP A 119 -2.83 -4.53 20.65
CA ASP A 119 -1.89 -5.63 20.86
C ASP A 119 -1.47 -6.26 19.52
N SER A 120 -2.37 -6.30 18.53
CA SER A 120 -2.02 -6.73 17.18
C SER A 120 -1.03 -5.77 16.50
N GLU A 121 -1.11 -4.46 16.76
CA GLU A 121 -0.21 -3.44 16.17
C GLU A 121 1.20 -3.42 16.80
N VAL A 122 1.35 -3.89 18.04
CA VAL A 122 2.61 -3.84 18.81
C VAL A 122 3.40 -5.16 18.73
N ALA A 123 2.76 -6.25 18.30
CA ALA A 123 3.43 -7.54 18.11
C ALA A 123 4.24 -7.54 16.79
N SER A 124 5.50 -7.14 16.88
CA SER A 124 6.57 -7.43 15.92
C SER A 124 7.83 -7.84 16.65
#